data_AF-A0A554KWV4-F1
#
_entry.id   AF-A0A554KWV4-F1
#
_cell.length_a   1.000
_cell.length_b   1.000
_cell.length_c   1.000
_cell.angle_alpha   90.00
_cell.angle_beta   90.00
_cell.angle_gamma   90.00
#
_symmetry.space_group_name_H-M   'P 1'
#
loop_
_entity.id
_entity.type
_entity.pdbx_description
1 polymer ?
#
loop_
_entity_poly.entity_id
_entity_poly.type
_entity_poly.pdbx_seq_one_letter_code
_entity_poly.pdbx_strand_id
1 'polypeptide(L)'
;MRKILIATSNIGKFTEITAELEDLQFKFVNLKDLKLDKFEVEEPHSTTWQNALEKAKFFAKKSGLLTVAEDTGLFVDHLDGAPGVKSKRYGATSLERNEKLLAELKNVPDEKRGAYFETAGCIYNPGNDNFSIFIGKARGVITKKINQASRQGMSFDSIFYYPPLKKTFAELSMLDKNRASHRGQMVVQLKIYLMTHYSLKQVICAAGIIVKDRKMLMTKRRDLRPAFNNKWEFPGGGVENGETFDETLYREVTEETGYKIQKIEQLPDILTATALNSKESYQVHLFMSVCKIKSGKFNPADAETSGHGWFTYQEALKMPMLPLNKKVIQSTVNKKILKKYID
;
A
#
# COMPACT_ATOMS: atom_id res chain seq x y z
N MET A 1 7.36 -8.57 7.13
CA MET A 1 6.55 -7.40 6.75
C MET A 1 7.35 -6.12 6.96
N ARG A 2 7.25 -5.17 6.03
CA ARG A 2 7.91 -3.87 6.15
C ARG A 2 7.35 -3.10 7.35
N LYS A 3 8.22 -2.49 8.16
CA LYS A 3 7.80 -1.65 9.29
C LYS A 3 7.54 -0.22 8.82
N ILE A 4 6.46 0.39 9.33
CA ILE A 4 6.15 1.82 9.17
C ILE A 4 6.01 2.42 10.56
N LEU A 5 6.72 3.51 10.82
CA LEU A 5 6.64 4.23 12.09
C LEU A 5 5.46 5.20 12.05
N ILE A 6 4.52 5.10 12.99
CA ILE A 6 3.55 6.14 13.29
C ILE A 6 4.13 6.98 14.44
N ALA A 7 4.68 8.15 14.11
CA ALA A 7 5.44 9.03 15.00
C ALA A 7 4.53 9.82 15.96
N THR A 8 3.85 9.09 16.85
CA THR A 8 3.02 9.65 17.92
C THR A 8 3.30 8.94 19.24
N SER A 9 3.28 9.70 20.34
CA SER A 9 3.27 9.17 21.72
C SER A 9 1.84 9.01 22.27
N ASN A 10 0.84 9.53 21.57
CA ASN A 10 -0.56 9.41 21.93
C ASN A 10 -1.11 8.06 21.45
N ILE A 11 -1.44 7.17 22.39
CA ILE A 11 -1.93 5.83 22.10
C ILE A 11 -3.29 5.85 21.39
N GLY A 12 -4.19 6.78 21.72
CA GLY A 12 -5.48 6.92 21.06
C GLY A 12 -5.33 7.29 19.59
N LYS A 13 -4.42 8.23 19.27
CA LYS A 13 -4.08 8.58 17.88
C LYS A 13 -3.49 7.38 17.13
N PHE A 14 -2.59 6.64 17.78
CA PHE A 14 -2.02 5.43 17.18
C PHE A 14 -3.12 4.43 16.85
N THR A 15 -4.00 4.11 17.81
CA THR A 15 -5.11 3.18 17.62
C THR A 15 -6.08 3.62 16.53
N GLU A 16 -6.50 4.90 16.52
CA GLU A 16 -7.39 5.45 15.47
C GLU A 16 -6.77 5.28 14.07
N ILE A 17 -5.49 5.62 13.91
CA ILE A 17 -4.78 5.50 12.62
C ILE A 17 -4.64 4.03 12.21
N THR A 18 -4.19 3.16 13.11
CA THR A 18 -3.89 1.77 12.76
C THR A 18 -5.14 0.95 12.50
N ALA A 19 -6.28 1.27 13.13
CA ALA A 19 -7.54 0.57 12.90
C ALA A 19 -8.00 0.63 11.43
N GLU A 20 -7.75 1.75 10.73
CA GLU A 20 -8.09 1.87 9.30
C GLU A 20 -7.06 1.23 8.35
N LEU A 21 -5.87 0.93 8.87
CA LEU A 21 -4.73 0.43 8.08
C LEU A 21 -4.40 -1.04 8.35
N GLU A 22 -5.14 -1.71 9.24
CA GLU A 22 -4.84 -3.08 9.71
C GLU A 22 -4.90 -4.15 8.63
N ASP A 23 -5.67 -3.90 7.56
CA ASP A 23 -5.80 -4.75 6.38
C ASP A 23 -4.63 -4.63 5.40
N LEU A 24 -3.71 -3.68 5.63
CA LEU A 24 -2.50 -3.52 4.80
C LEU A 24 -1.37 -4.44 5.26
N GLN A 25 -0.47 -4.76 4.33
CA GLN A 25 0.64 -5.70 4.55
C GLN A 25 1.86 -5.06 5.26
N PHE A 26 1.61 -4.16 6.20
CA PHE A 26 2.64 -3.41 6.95
C PHE A 26 2.60 -3.73 8.44
N LYS A 27 3.75 -3.64 9.09
CA LYS A 27 3.83 -3.64 10.56
C LYS A 27 3.93 -2.20 11.04
N PHE A 28 2.86 -1.65 11.59
CA PHE A 28 2.87 -0.34 12.21
C PHE A 28 3.52 -0.41 13.59
N VAL A 29 4.45 0.50 13.86
CA VAL A 29 5.13 0.64 15.16
C VAL A 29 5.01 2.08 15.62
N ASN A 30 5.02 2.32 16.92
CA ASN A 30 5.01 3.67 17.51
C ASN A 30 6.39 4.08 18.04
N LEU A 31 6.49 5.27 18.63
CA LEU A 31 7.75 5.78 19.17
C LEU A 31 8.33 4.92 20.30
N LYS A 32 7.49 4.33 21.16
CA LYS A 32 7.92 3.48 22.28
C LYS A 32 8.53 2.18 21.80
N ASP A 33 7.95 1.58 20.76
CA ASP A 33 8.47 0.35 20.13
C ASP A 33 9.92 0.50 19.65
N LEU A 34 10.32 1.73 19.33
CA LEU A 34 11.66 2.08 18.86
C LEU A 34 12.51 2.82 19.90
N LYS A 35 12.01 2.99 21.14
CA LYS A 35 12.67 3.79 22.21
C LYS A 35 12.99 5.23 21.80
N LEU A 36 12.10 5.82 20.99
CA LEU A 36 12.18 7.20 20.48
C LEU A 36 11.17 8.15 21.17
N ASP A 37 10.41 7.67 22.14
CA ASP A 37 9.37 8.42 22.84
C ASP A 37 9.89 9.51 23.79
N LYS A 38 11.20 9.49 24.08
CA LYS A 38 11.90 10.55 24.83
C LYS A 38 12.20 11.81 24.02
N PHE A 39 12.07 11.77 22.69
CA PHE A 39 12.35 12.92 21.85
C PHE A 39 11.11 13.77 21.67
N GLU A 40 11.24 15.07 21.90
CA GLU A 40 10.26 16.08 21.51
C GLU A 40 10.72 16.77 20.23
N VAL A 41 9.77 17.05 19.34
CA VAL A 41 10.02 17.80 18.11
C VAL A 41 9.30 19.12 18.25
N GLU A 42 10.00 20.21 17.97
CA GLU A 42 9.37 21.52 17.93
C GLU A 42 8.39 21.60 16.75
N GLU A 43 7.24 22.22 17.00
CA GLU A 43 6.18 22.44 16.00
C GLU A 43 6.02 23.97 15.84
N PRO A 44 7.00 24.67 15.22
CA PRO A 44 7.05 26.13 15.23
C PRO A 44 6.14 26.77 14.17
N HIS A 45 5.55 25.98 13.29
CA HIS A 45 4.84 26.49 12.13
C HIS A 45 3.37 26.79 12.44
N SER A 46 2.82 27.73 11.67
CA SER A 46 1.41 28.14 11.77
C SER A 46 0.44 27.21 11.04
N THR A 47 0.94 26.22 10.31
CA THR A 47 0.11 25.28 9.55
C THR A 47 0.33 23.84 10.00
N THR A 48 -0.75 23.06 10.01
CA THR A 48 -0.74 21.65 10.44
C THR A 48 0.21 20.81 9.58
N TRP A 49 0.27 21.05 8.27
CA TRP A 49 1.09 20.25 7.36
C TRP A 49 2.60 20.47 7.56
N GLN A 50 3.03 21.70 7.88
CA GLN A 50 4.45 21.97 8.14
C GLN A 50 4.90 21.30 9.44
N ASN A 51 4.08 21.35 10.49
CA ASN A 51 4.36 20.66 11.75
C ASN A 51 4.38 19.13 11.58
N ALA A 52 3.42 18.59 10.82
CA ALA A 52 3.40 17.16 10.50
C ALA A 52 4.64 16.73 9.71
N LEU A 53 5.08 17.52 8.73
CA LEU A 53 6.29 17.27 7.96
C LEU A 53 7.54 17.27 8.83
N GLU A 54 7.74 18.31 9.64
CA GLU A 54 8.92 18.45 10.50
C GLU A 54 9.07 17.23 11.42
N LYS A 55 7.95 16.82 12.02
CA LYS A 55 7.88 15.62 12.87
C LYS A 55 8.14 14.33 12.12
N ALA A 56 7.51 14.13 10.96
CA ALA A 56 7.70 12.94 10.14
C ALA A 56 9.17 12.82 9.70
N LYS A 57 9.76 13.93 9.23
CA LYS A 57 11.15 14.01 8.80
C LYS A 57 12.12 13.70 9.92
N PHE A 58 11.95 14.32 11.10
CA PHE A 58 12.80 14.09 12.26
C PHE A 58 12.85 12.61 12.66
N PHE A 59 11.67 11.99 12.83
CA PHE A 59 11.58 10.60 13.26
C PHE A 59 11.97 9.61 12.14
N ALA A 60 11.74 9.95 10.88
CA ALA A 60 12.22 9.15 9.75
C ALA A 60 13.74 9.10 9.69
N LYS A 61 14.42 10.25 9.81
CA LYS A 61 15.89 10.32 9.79
C LYS A 61 16.50 9.58 10.97
N LYS A 62 15.87 9.61 12.15
CA LYS A 62 16.34 8.85 13.34
C LYS A 62 16.10 7.34 13.25
N SER A 63 14.95 6.93 12.75
CA SER A 63 14.57 5.50 12.72
C SER A 63 15.06 4.76 11.48
N GLY A 64 15.34 5.48 10.38
CA GLY A 64 15.57 4.90 9.06
C GLY A 64 14.32 4.27 8.43
N LEU A 65 13.14 4.42 9.07
CA LEU A 65 11.89 3.84 8.60
C LEU A 65 11.06 4.86 7.82
N LEU A 66 10.22 4.35 6.91
CA LEU A 66 9.09 5.12 6.38
C LEU A 66 8.23 5.55 7.57
N THR A 67 8.03 6.86 7.72
CA THR A 67 7.43 7.42 8.92
C THR A 67 6.24 8.27 8.57
N VAL A 68 5.13 8.03 9.27
CA VAL A 68 3.93 8.86 9.24
C VAL A 68 3.88 9.68 10.52
N ALA A 69 3.73 10.99 10.42
CA ALA A 69 3.37 11.84 11.56
C ALA A 69 2.11 12.64 11.21
N GLU A 70 1.42 13.11 12.24
CA GLU A 70 0.28 14.02 12.06
C GLU A 70 0.32 15.19 13.03
N ASP A 71 -0.29 16.29 12.60
CA ASP A 71 -0.65 17.43 13.44
C ASP A 71 -2.14 17.76 13.27
N THR A 72 -2.78 18.21 14.34
CA THR A 72 -4.23 18.43 14.40
C THR A 72 -4.54 19.78 15.05
N GLY A 73 -5.36 20.59 14.38
CA GLY A 73 -5.88 21.84 14.92
C GLY A 73 -7.41 21.90 14.94
N LEU A 74 -7.96 22.57 15.95
CA LEU A 74 -9.34 23.06 15.99
C LEU A 74 -9.32 24.54 15.62
N PHE A 75 -10.11 24.93 14.63
CA PHE A 75 -10.19 26.30 14.13
C PHE A 75 -11.62 26.81 14.32
N VAL A 76 -11.80 27.86 15.12
CA VAL A 76 -13.11 28.44 15.42
C VAL A 76 -13.27 29.75 14.67
N ASP A 77 -14.36 29.87 13.90
CA ASP A 77 -14.55 31.01 12.99
C ASP A 77 -14.61 32.34 13.73
N HIS A 78 -15.30 32.39 14.88
CA HIS A 78 -15.45 33.60 15.68
C HIS A 78 -14.16 34.07 16.34
N LEU A 79 -13.15 33.21 16.42
CA LEU A 79 -11.87 33.49 17.06
C LEU A 79 -10.74 33.58 16.00
N ASP A 80 -11.08 33.92 14.76
CA ASP A 80 -10.13 34.02 13.65
C ASP A 80 -9.25 32.77 13.48
N GLY A 81 -9.85 31.59 13.72
CA GLY A 81 -9.18 30.30 13.62
C GLY A 81 -8.44 29.85 14.87
N ALA A 82 -8.43 30.61 15.97
CA ALA A 82 -7.93 30.12 17.25
C ALA A 82 -8.82 28.97 17.79
N PRO A 83 -8.25 27.97 18.51
CA PRO A 83 -6.84 27.83 18.90
C PRO A 83 -5.87 27.40 17.78
N GLY A 84 -6.37 26.89 16.67
CA GLY A 84 -5.60 26.46 15.50
C GLY A 84 -4.58 25.37 15.85
N VAL A 85 -3.38 25.45 15.26
CA VAL A 85 -2.25 24.53 15.56
C VAL A 85 -1.81 24.55 17.04
N LYS A 86 -2.17 25.60 17.79
CA LYS A 86 -1.88 25.70 19.23
C LYS A 86 -2.91 24.99 20.11
N SER A 87 -3.80 24.18 19.53
CA SER A 87 -4.85 23.42 20.22
C SER A 87 -4.36 22.67 21.46
N LYS A 88 -3.23 21.96 21.38
CA LYS A 88 -2.66 21.21 22.52
C LYS A 88 -2.17 22.14 23.65
N ARG A 89 -1.74 23.35 23.31
CA ARG A 89 -1.17 24.37 24.22
C ARG A 89 -2.22 25.37 24.71
N TYR A 90 -3.51 25.18 24.37
CA TYR A 90 -4.56 26.14 24.72
C TYR A 90 -4.89 26.22 26.21
N GLY A 91 -4.49 25.20 26.96
CA GLY A 91 -4.65 25.01 28.40
C GLY A 91 -3.80 23.82 28.83
N ALA A 92 -3.45 23.72 30.12
CA ALA A 92 -2.56 22.67 30.60
C ALA A 92 -3.28 21.32 30.58
N THR A 93 -4.52 21.30 31.06
CA THR A 93 -5.37 20.12 31.01
C THR A 93 -6.39 20.18 29.89
N SER A 94 -6.91 19.00 29.57
CA SER A 94 -8.00 18.82 28.60
C SER A 94 -9.28 19.55 28.99
N LEU A 95 -9.60 19.56 30.28
CA LEU A 95 -10.75 20.29 30.82
C LEU A 95 -10.54 21.81 30.68
N GLU A 96 -9.38 22.32 31.12
CA GLU A 96 -9.05 23.74 30.99
C GLU A 96 -9.12 24.25 29.55
N ARG A 97 -8.64 23.45 28.58
CA ARG A 97 -8.75 23.78 27.15
C ARG A 97 -10.19 24.01 26.73
N ASN A 98 -11.08 23.11 27.13
CA ASN A 98 -12.50 23.19 26.79
C ASN A 98 -13.18 24.36 27.51
N GLU A 99 -12.93 24.52 28.81
CA GLU A 99 -13.51 25.59 29.63
C GLU A 99 -13.09 26.97 29.11
N LYS A 100 -11.80 27.15 28.78
CA LYS A 100 -11.29 28.38 28.20
C LYS A 100 -12.00 28.72 26.88
N LEU A 101 -12.08 27.76 25.96
CA LEU A 101 -12.75 27.97 24.68
C LEU A 101 -14.25 28.29 24.85
N LEU A 102 -14.92 27.60 25.76
CA LEU A 102 -16.33 27.89 26.07
C LEU A 102 -16.52 29.28 26.69
N ALA A 103 -15.60 29.72 27.55
CA ALA A 103 -15.64 31.03 28.17
C ALA A 103 -15.48 32.16 27.13
N GLU A 104 -14.54 32.02 26.19
CA GLU A 104 -14.33 32.97 25.08
C GLU A 104 -15.56 33.06 24.17
N LEU A 105 -16.31 31.96 24.04
CA LEU A 105 -17.53 31.90 23.24
C LEU A 105 -18.81 32.14 24.06
N LYS A 106 -18.75 32.55 25.34
CA LYS A 106 -19.92 32.59 26.24
C LYS A 106 -21.12 33.39 25.69
N ASN A 107 -20.85 34.53 25.05
CA ASN A 107 -21.87 35.45 24.53
C ASN A 107 -22.03 35.36 23.01
N VAL A 108 -21.48 34.32 22.37
CA VAL A 108 -21.51 34.15 20.92
C VAL A 108 -22.79 33.41 20.51
N PRO A 109 -23.64 33.99 19.64
CA PRO A 109 -24.84 33.33 19.10
C PRO A 109 -24.51 32.02 18.39
N ASP A 110 -25.44 31.04 18.40
CA ASP A 110 -25.20 29.67 17.92
C ASP A 110 -24.75 29.63 16.45
N GLU A 111 -25.31 30.51 15.61
CA GLU A 111 -24.97 30.66 14.20
C GLU A 111 -23.55 31.15 13.93
N LYS A 112 -22.87 31.74 14.94
CA LYS A 112 -21.47 32.20 14.85
C LYS A 112 -20.48 31.25 15.52
N ARG A 113 -20.90 30.08 16.01
CA ARG A 113 -20.05 29.10 16.68
C ARG A 113 -19.44 28.05 15.73
N GLY A 114 -19.42 28.35 14.43
CA GLY A 114 -18.84 27.48 13.42
C GLY A 114 -17.38 27.19 13.72
N ALA A 115 -16.98 25.94 13.54
CA ALA A 115 -15.60 25.51 13.72
C ALA A 115 -15.29 24.32 12.82
N TYR A 116 -14.01 24.06 12.59
CA TYR A 116 -13.58 22.83 11.95
C TYR A 116 -12.36 22.24 12.63
N PHE A 117 -12.30 20.91 12.65
CA PHE A 117 -11.04 20.21 12.85
C PHE A 117 -10.32 20.03 11.53
N GLU A 118 -9.01 20.14 11.56
CA GLU A 118 -8.11 19.77 10.47
C GLU A 118 -7.00 18.87 11.01
N THR A 119 -6.76 17.75 10.33
CA THR A 119 -5.55 16.93 10.53
C THR A 119 -4.76 16.94 9.24
N ALA A 120 -3.47 17.26 9.36
CA ALA A 120 -2.50 16.97 8.33
C ALA A 120 -1.68 15.76 8.71
N GLY A 121 -1.64 14.75 7.85
CA GLY A 121 -0.73 13.63 7.92
C GLY A 121 0.40 13.81 6.92
N CYS A 122 1.63 13.55 7.34
CA CYS A 122 2.79 13.51 6.46
C CYS A 122 3.39 12.11 6.50
N ILE A 123 3.56 11.49 5.33
CA ILE A 123 4.43 10.33 5.17
C ILE A 123 5.76 10.77 4.59
N TYR A 124 6.86 10.36 5.22
CA TYR A 124 8.22 10.75 4.83
C TYR A 124 9.09 9.50 4.61
N ASN A 125 9.77 9.45 3.47
CA ASN A 125 10.67 8.37 3.09
C ASN A 125 12.14 8.82 3.25
N PRO A 126 12.87 8.30 4.26
CA PRO A 126 14.25 8.71 4.49
C PRO A 126 15.22 8.21 3.41
N GLY A 127 14.85 7.20 2.62
CA GLY A 127 15.72 6.61 1.59
C GLY A 127 15.85 7.43 0.31
N ASN A 128 14.92 8.35 0.04
CA ASN A 128 14.96 9.21 -1.14
C ASN A 128 14.56 10.68 -0.86
N ASP A 129 14.49 11.06 0.42
CA ASP A 129 14.13 12.40 0.88
C ASP A 129 12.75 12.92 0.41
N ASN A 130 11.85 12.01 0.00
CA ASN A 130 10.53 12.37 -0.50
C ASN A 130 9.46 12.33 0.60
N PHE A 131 8.40 13.14 0.44
CA PHE A 131 7.25 13.14 1.34
C PHE A 131 5.93 13.35 0.60
N SER A 132 4.83 13.05 1.27
CA SER A 132 3.48 13.36 0.80
C SER A 132 2.61 13.79 1.97
N ILE A 133 1.71 14.74 1.69
CA ILE A 133 0.81 15.33 2.67
C ILE A 133 -0.62 14.91 2.36
N PHE A 134 -1.36 14.61 3.40
CA PHE A 134 -2.78 14.25 3.36
C PHE A 134 -3.53 15.14 4.34
N ILE A 135 -4.64 15.73 3.92
CA ILE A 135 -5.41 16.66 4.75
C ILE A 135 -6.84 16.14 4.86
N GLY A 136 -7.34 16.04 6.09
CA GLY A 136 -8.76 15.81 6.33
C GLY A 136 -9.35 16.92 7.18
N LYS A 137 -10.60 17.28 6.90
CA LYS A 137 -11.31 18.35 7.60
C LYS A 137 -12.71 17.91 7.99
N ALA A 138 -13.12 18.26 9.21
CA ALA A 138 -14.49 18.03 9.66
C ALA A 138 -15.07 19.36 10.14
N ARG A 139 -16.14 19.81 9.46
CA ARG A 139 -16.90 21.00 9.82
C ARG A 139 -17.94 20.67 10.88
N GLY A 140 -18.06 21.53 11.88
CA GLY A 140 -19.00 21.37 12.98
C GLY A 140 -19.26 22.69 13.70
N VAL A 141 -19.75 22.58 14.92
CA VAL A 141 -20.15 23.72 15.76
C VAL A 141 -19.66 23.48 17.18
N ILE A 142 -19.14 24.52 17.83
CA ILE A 142 -18.79 24.42 19.26
C ILE A 142 -20.06 24.47 20.11
N THR A 143 -20.26 23.50 20.99
CA THR A 143 -21.41 23.46 21.90
C THR A 143 -21.34 24.57 22.95
N LYS A 144 -22.45 24.78 23.70
CA LYS A 144 -22.50 25.71 24.84
C LYS A 144 -22.00 25.10 26.15
N LYS A 145 -21.94 23.77 26.23
CA LYS A 145 -21.58 23.00 27.43
C LYS A 145 -20.80 21.76 27.03
N ILE A 146 -19.92 21.30 27.92
CA ILE A 146 -19.18 20.05 27.76
C ILE A 146 -20.14 18.88 27.82
N ASN A 147 -20.10 17.99 26.81
CA ASN A 147 -20.80 16.72 26.88
C ASN A 147 -19.99 15.73 27.74
N GLN A 148 -20.57 15.27 28.85
CA GLN A 148 -19.92 14.37 29.81
C GLN A 148 -19.98 12.88 29.43
N ALA A 149 -20.54 12.53 28.26
CA ALA A 149 -20.65 11.14 27.80
C ALA A 149 -19.29 10.42 27.69
N SER A 150 -18.16 11.15 27.67
CA SER A 150 -16.81 10.56 27.67
C SER A 150 -16.23 10.41 29.09
N ARG A 151 -16.00 9.16 29.54
CA ARG A 151 -15.31 8.86 30.82
C ARG A 151 -13.77 8.73 30.71
N GLN A 152 -13.14 8.93 29.55
CA GLN A 152 -11.68 8.92 29.42
C GLN A 152 -11.15 10.02 28.46
N GLY A 153 -10.23 10.86 28.95
CA GLY A 153 -9.32 11.68 28.12
C GLY A 153 -9.96 12.79 27.27
N MET A 154 -10.89 13.59 27.84
CA MET A 154 -11.64 14.65 27.14
C MET A 154 -10.79 15.53 26.20
N SER A 155 -10.82 15.33 24.89
CA SER A 155 -10.31 16.32 23.93
C SER A 155 -11.39 17.38 23.66
N PHE A 156 -11.14 18.28 22.71
CA PHE A 156 -12.16 19.16 22.14
C PHE A 156 -13.35 18.39 21.52
N ASP A 157 -13.24 17.07 21.33
CA ASP A 157 -14.33 16.21 20.84
C ASP A 157 -15.62 16.32 21.69
N SER A 158 -15.49 16.63 22.98
CA SER A 158 -16.62 16.78 23.94
C SER A 158 -17.41 18.08 23.79
N ILE A 159 -16.87 19.06 23.06
CA ILE A 159 -17.54 20.33 22.75
C ILE A 159 -17.69 20.56 21.25
N PHE A 160 -17.31 19.59 20.41
CA PHE A 160 -17.42 19.69 18.96
C PHE A 160 -18.62 18.88 18.48
N TYR A 161 -19.73 19.57 18.19
CA TYR A 161 -20.92 18.98 17.60
C TYR A 161 -20.74 18.80 16.10
N TYR A 162 -21.03 17.59 15.60
CA TYR A 162 -20.97 17.24 14.19
C TYR A 162 -22.39 17.07 13.62
N PRO A 163 -22.92 18.09 12.88
CA PRO A 163 -24.29 18.08 12.41
C PRO A 163 -24.70 16.83 11.61
N PRO A 164 -23.86 16.27 10.71
CA PRO A 164 -24.26 15.09 9.92
C PRO A 164 -24.63 13.86 10.75
N LEU A 165 -24.05 13.69 11.95
CA LEU A 165 -24.35 12.56 12.84
C LEU A 165 -25.15 12.96 14.08
N LYS A 166 -25.53 14.24 14.20
CA LYS A 166 -26.28 14.82 15.32
C LYS A 166 -25.71 14.49 16.70
N LYS A 167 -24.38 14.39 16.80
CA LYS A 167 -23.63 13.99 17.99
C LYS A 167 -22.36 14.83 18.10
N THR A 168 -21.85 14.97 19.32
CA THR A 168 -20.48 15.41 19.52
C THR A 168 -19.50 14.29 19.13
N PHE A 169 -18.27 14.64 18.77
CA PHE A 169 -17.25 13.63 18.46
C PHE A 169 -16.96 12.69 19.64
N ALA A 170 -17.15 13.15 20.88
CA ALA A 170 -17.00 12.32 22.08
C ALA A 170 -18.08 11.23 22.20
N GLU A 171 -19.21 11.37 21.51
CA GLU A 171 -20.33 10.39 21.50
C GLU A 171 -20.24 9.40 20.33
N LEU A 172 -19.26 9.57 19.44
CA LEU A 172 -19.08 8.69 18.29
C LEU A 172 -18.36 7.41 18.70
N SER A 173 -18.78 6.29 18.11
CA SER A 173 -17.97 5.08 18.14
C SER A 173 -16.66 5.31 17.39
N MET A 174 -15.63 4.49 17.65
CA MET A 174 -14.37 4.56 16.90
C MET A 174 -14.61 4.41 15.39
N LEU A 175 -15.52 3.50 15.00
CA LEU A 175 -15.90 3.29 13.61
C LEU A 175 -16.54 4.53 12.99
N ASP A 176 -17.53 5.14 13.66
CA ASP A 176 -18.19 6.35 13.15
C ASP A 176 -17.22 7.53 13.06
N LYS A 177 -16.33 7.65 14.05
CA LYS A 177 -15.30 8.68 14.09
C LYS A 177 -14.30 8.50 12.95
N ASN A 178 -13.84 7.28 12.67
CA ASN A 178 -12.93 7.04 11.55
C ASN A 178 -13.60 7.27 10.18
N ARG A 179 -14.92 7.06 10.06
CA ARG A 179 -15.64 7.33 8.82
C ARG A 179 -15.87 8.82 8.55
N ALA A 180 -16.06 9.62 9.60
CA ALA A 180 -16.52 11.01 9.45
C ALA A 180 -15.46 12.08 9.81
N SER A 181 -14.50 11.75 10.68
CA SER A 181 -13.59 12.75 11.24
C SER A 181 -12.53 13.21 10.25
N HIS A 182 -11.99 14.39 10.55
CA HIS A 182 -10.79 14.97 9.94
C HIS A 182 -9.61 13.98 9.89
N ARG A 183 -9.32 13.23 10.97
CA ARG A 183 -8.26 12.20 10.96
C ARG A 183 -8.63 11.03 10.06
N GLY A 184 -9.87 10.53 10.15
CA GLY A 184 -10.37 9.46 9.32
C GLY A 184 -10.18 9.72 7.82
N GLN A 185 -10.60 10.90 7.36
CA GLN A 185 -10.41 11.35 5.97
C GLN A 185 -8.94 11.42 5.56
N MET A 186 -8.05 11.87 6.47
CA MET A 186 -6.61 11.89 6.23
C MET A 186 -6.05 10.47 6.11
N VAL A 187 -6.47 9.56 6.98
CA VAL A 187 -5.98 8.17 7.01
C VAL A 187 -6.45 7.38 5.78
N VAL A 188 -7.65 7.64 5.25
CA VAL A 188 -8.10 7.06 3.97
C VAL A 188 -7.20 7.46 2.81
N GLN A 189 -6.78 8.73 2.74
CA GLN A 189 -5.83 9.18 1.72
C GLN A 189 -4.46 8.52 1.89
N LEU A 190 -3.96 8.44 3.13
CA LEU A 190 -2.74 7.72 3.45
C LEU A 190 -2.81 6.24 3.05
N LYS A 191 -3.95 5.58 3.31
CA LYS A 191 -4.20 4.17 2.95
C LYS A 191 -4.07 3.96 1.45
N ILE A 192 -4.74 4.79 0.65
CA ILE A 192 -4.66 4.75 -0.81
C ILE A 192 -3.20 4.95 -1.25
N TYR A 193 -2.50 5.95 -0.70
CA TYR A 193 -1.10 6.20 -1.04
C TYR A 193 -0.19 5.02 -0.70
N LEU A 194 -0.35 4.40 0.47
CA LEU A 194 0.39 3.20 0.84
C LEU A 194 0.11 2.04 -0.12
N MET A 195 -1.15 1.85 -0.52
CA MET A 195 -1.56 0.82 -1.47
C MET A 195 -0.94 1.03 -2.85
N THR A 196 -0.88 2.26 -3.33
CA THR A 196 -0.37 2.57 -4.67
C THR A 196 1.17 2.55 -4.74
N HIS A 197 1.85 3.00 -3.69
CA HIS A 197 3.30 3.24 -3.74
C HIS A 197 4.14 2.23 -2.97
N TYR A 198 3.57 1.52 -2.00
CA TYR A 198 4.34 0.67 -1.08
C TYR A 198 3.83 -0.76 -0.95
N SER A 199 2.63 -1.07 -1.45
CA SER A 199 2.14 -2.45 -1.49
C SER A 199 2.94 -3.30 -2.48
N LEU A 200 2.94 -4.60 -2.20
CA LEU A 200 3.53 -5.61 -3.06
C LEU A 200 2.77 -5.63 -4.40
N LYS A 201 3.44 -5.24 -5.48
CA LYS A 201 2.85 -5.31 -6.83
C LYS A 201 2.60 -6.77 -7.19
N GLN A 202 1.39 -7.09 -7.59
CA GLN A 202 1.02 -8.42 -8.06
C GLN A 202 1.19 -8.46 -9.57
N VAL A 203 2.06 -9.33 -10.07
CA VAL A 203 2.29 -9.55 -11.50
C VAL A 203 1.74 -10.92 -11.83
N ILE A 204 0.75 -10.97 -12.71
CA ILE A 204 0.16 -12.23 -13.16
C ILE A 204 0.74 -12.53 -14.54
N CYS A 205 1.23 -13.75 -14.75
CA CYS A 205 1.83 -14.18 -16.01
C CYS A 205 1.16 -15.44 -16.52
N ALA A 206 1.03 -15.55 -17.85
CA ALA A 206 0.60 -16.76 -18.54
C ALA A 206 1.69 -17.21 -19.51
N ALA A 207 2.08 -18.49 -19.46
CA ALA A 207 3.14 -19.04 -20.29
C ALA A 207 2.84 -20.45 -20.80
N GLY A 208 3.46 -20.80 -21.93
CA GLY A 208 3.17 -22.01 -22.69
C GLY A 208 4.29 -23.04 -22.68
N ILE A 209 3.99 -24.28 -22.28
CA ILE A 209 4.83 -25.45 -22.56
C ILE A 209 4.40 -26.01 -23.90
N ILE A 210 5.09 -25.58 -24.94
CA ILE A 210 4.74 -25.93 -26.33
C ILE A 210 5.44 -27.25 -26.66
N VAL A 211 4.64 -28.27 -27.00
CA VAL A 211 5.15 -29.62 -27.24
C VAL A 211 5.17 -29.96 -28.73
N LYS A 212 6.27 -30.57 -29.17
CA LYS A 212 6.47 -31.12 -30.51
C LYS A 212 7.46 -32.29 -30.42
N ASP A 213 7.16 -33.41 -31.06
CA ASP A 213 8.05 -34.59 -31.14
C ASP A 213 8.59 -35.04 -29.75
N ARG A 214 7.71 -35.08 -28.74
CA ARG A 214 8.03 -35.39 -27.32
C ARG A 214 9.06 -34.44 -26.69
N LYS A 215 9.25 -33.25 -27.26
CA LYS A 215 10.11 -32.18 -26.73
C LYS A 215 9.30 -30.94 -26.42
N MET A 216 9.80 -30.12 -25.52
CA MET A 216 9.26 -28.80 -25.19
C MET A 216 10.11 -27.70 -25.80
N LEU A 217 9.46 -26.66 -26.31
CA LEU A 217 10.13 -25.42 -26.71
C LEU A 217 10.53 -24.63 -25.47
N MET A 218 11.76 -24.15 -25.45
CA MET A 218 12.22 -23.14 -24.51
C MET A 218 12.91 -22.02 -25.27
N THR A 219 12.71 -20.79 -24.83
CA THR A 219 13.36 -19.58 -25.34
C THR A 219 14.48 -19.15 -24.40
N LYS A 220 15.51 -18.49 -24.94
CA LYS A 220 16.66 -18.01 -24.18
C LYS A 220 16.56 -16.50 -24.02
N ARG A 221 16.37 -16.06 -22.78
CA ARG A 221 16.13 -14.66 -22.41
C ARG A 221 17.29 -13.75 -22.78
N ARG A 222 17.00 -12.63 -23.44
CA ARG A 222 17.88 -11.45 -23.59
C ARG A 222 17.42 -10.39 -22.59
N ASP A 223 18.23 -10.13 -21.58
CA ASP A 223 17.89 -9.19 -20.51
C ASP A 223 19.10 -8.32 -20.13
N LEU A 224 18.86 -7.05 -19.79
CA LEU A 224 19.91 -6.15 -19.31
C LEU A 224 20.40 -6.52 -17.90
N ARG A 225 19.59 -7.25 -17.12
CA ARG A 225 19.93 -7.68 -15.77
C ARG A 225 20.74 -8.98 -15.84
N PRO A 226 22.00 -9.01 -15.38
CA PRO A 226 22.88 -10.18 -15.53
C PRO A 226 22.33 -11.48 -14.93
N ALA A 227 21.55 -11.39 -13.85
CA ALA A 227 20.95 -12.55 -13.19
C ALA A 227 19.87 -13.26 -14.04
N PHE A 228 19.25 -12.53 -14.97
CA PHE A 228 18.14 -13.01 -15.82
C PHE A 228 18.58 -13.26 -17.26
N ASN A 229 19.65 -12.60 -17.71
CA ASN A 229 20.17 -12.75 -19.06
C ASN A 229 20.69 -14.17 -19.31
N ASN A 230 20.53 -14.66 -20.54
CA ASN A 230 20.95 -16.00 -20.98
C ASN A 230 20.31 -17.18 -20.22
N LYS A 231 19.23 -16.94 -19.47
CA LYS A 231 18.44 -18.00 -18.82
C LYS A 231 17.42 -18.56 -19.79
N TRP A 232 17.10 -19.84 -19.64
CA TRP A 232 16.04 -20.46 -20.41
C TRP A 232 14.68 -20.33 -19.71
N GLU A 233 13.63 -20.12 -20.48
CA GLU A 233 12.26 -20.01 -20.01
C GLU A 233 11.25 -20.57 -21.00
N PHE A 234 10.03 -20.77 -20.53
CA PHE A 234 8.89 -21.02 -21.41
C PHE A 234 8.34 -19.68 -21.90
N PRO A 235 7.95 -19.58 -23.18
CA PRO A 235 7.43 -18.34 -23.74
C PRO A 235 6.14 -17.92 -23.05
N GLY A 236 6.04 -16.63 -22.73
CA GLY A 236 4.96 -16.09 -21.93
C GLY A 236 5.34 -14.82 -21.18
N GLY A 237 4.33 -14.02 -20.86
CA GLY A 237 4.53 -12.71 -20.25
C GLY A 237 3.39 -12.30 -19.34
N GLY A 238 3.33 -10.99 -19.07
CA GLY A 238 2.38 -10.40 -18.14
C GLY A 238 0.97 -10.32 -18.73
N VAL A 239 -0.03 -10.58 -17.90
CA VAL A 239 -1.44 -10.36 -18.26
C VAL A 239 -1.69 -8.85 -18.31
N GLU A 240 -2.15 -8.36 -19.45
CA GLU A 240 -2.52 -6.95 -19.61
C GLU A 240 -3.97 -6.68 -19.15
N ASN A 241 -4.29 -5.41 -18.91
CA ASN A 241 -5.62 -5.01 -18.45
C ASN A 241 -6.69 -5.40 -19.47
N GLY A 242 -7.62 -6.25 -19.05
CA GLY A 242 -8.74 -6.72 -19.87
C GLY A 242 -8.51 -8.06 -20.56
N GLU A 243 -7.31 -8.65 -20.47
CA GLU A 243 -7.02 -9.96 -21.02
C GLU A 243 -7.44 -11.10 -20.08
N THR A 244 -7.91 -12.20 -20.67
CA THR A 244 -7.94 -13.52 -20.04
C THR A 244 -6.55 -14.16 -20.09
N PHE A 245 -6.29 -15.15 -19.22
CA PHE A 245 -5.02 -15.89 -19.25
C PHE A 245 -4.74 -16.57 -20.58
N ASP A 246 -5.80 -17.00 -21.28
CA ASP A 246 -5.66 -17.65 -22.57
C ASP A 246 -5.33 -16.63 -23.66
N GLU A 247 -5.94 -15.44 -23.65
CA GLU A 247 -5.58 -14.35 -24.57
C GLU A 247 -4.12 -13.92 -24.40
N THR A 248 -3.67 -13.70 -23.14
CA THR A 248 -2.27 -13.41 -22.84
C THR A 248 -1.35 -14.52 -23.33
N LEU A 249 -1.67 -15.79 -23.03
CA LEU A 249 -0.90 -16.94 -23.50
C LEU A 249 -0.77 -16.96 -25.04
N TYR A 250 -1.86 -16.72 -25.76
CA TYR A 250 -1.84 -16.70 -27.23
C TYR A 250 -1.03 -15.53 -27.79
N ARG A 251 -1.16 -14.34 -27.19
CA ARG A 251 -0.41 -13.13 -27.59
C ARG A 251 1.08 -13.32 -27.38
N GLU A 252 1.48 -13.57 -26.13
CA GLU A 252 2.88 -13.68 -25.71
C GLU A 252 3.60 -14.81 -26.47
N VAL A 253 3.00 -16.00 -26.59
CA VAL A 253 3.61 -17.08 -27.35
C VAL A 253 3.74 -16.73 -28.83
N THR A 254 2.76 -16.03 -29.42
CA THR A 254 2.87 -15.57 -30.81
C THR A 254 4.03 -14.59 -30.95
N GLU A 255 4.13 -13.61 -30.06
CA GLU A 255 5.13 -12.55 -30.12
C GLU A 255 6.54 -13.10 -29.91
N GLU A 256 6.75 -13.91 -28.88
CA GLU A 256 8.07 -14.45 -28.54
C GLU A 256 8.56 -15.56 -29.48
N THR A 257 7.65 -16.24 -30.19
CA THR A 257 8.02 -17.45 -30.95
C THR A 257 7.56 -17.45 -32.38
N GLY A 258 6.59 -16.64 -32.78
CA GLY A 258 5.93 -16.72 -34.09
C GLY A 258 4.98 -17.91 -34.27
N TYR A 259 4.82 -18.79 -33.26
CA TYR A 259 3.88 -19.90 -33.32
C TYR A 259 2.46 -19.47 -32.94
N LYS A 260 1.49 -19.91 -33.73
CA LYS A 260 0.09 -19.97 -33.30
C LYS A 260 -0.15 -21.31 -32.63
N ILE A 261 -0.65 -21.28 -31.40
CA ILE A 261 -0.81 -22.46 -30.57
C ILE A 261 -2.28 -22.81 -30.34
N GLN A 262 -2.51 -24.04 -29.88
CA GLN A 262 -3.77 -24.48 -29.28
C GLN A 262 -3.46 -24.99 -27.87
N LYS A 263 -4.12 -24.42 -26.86
CA LYS A 263 -4.07 -24.91 -25.47
C LYS A 263 -4.70 -26.31 -25.38
N ILE A 264 -4.01 -27.20 -24.68
CA ILE A 264 -4.43 -28.60 -24.46
C ILE A 264 -4.89 -28.79 -23.02
N GLU A 265 -4.04 -28.43 -22.06
CA GLU A 265 -4.28 -28.69 -20.64
C GLU A 265 -3.60 -27.59 -19.81
N GLN A 266 -4.34 -26.97 -18.89
CA GLN A 266 -3.78 -26.04 -17.91
C GLN A 266 -3.12 -26.86 -16.79
N LEU A 267 -1.88 -26.53 -16.44
CA LEU A 267 -1.25 -27.12 -15.27
C LEU A 267 -1.94 -26.60 -13.99
N PRO A 268 -2.19 -27.48 -13.00
CA PRO A 268 -2.95 -27.13 -11.80
C PRO A 268 -2.17 -26.27 -10.81
N ASP A 269 -0.83 -26.32 -10.84
CA ASP A 269 0.00 -25.52 -9.95
C ASP A 269 0.11 -24.08 -10.46
N ILE A 270 -0.28 -23.13 -9.62
CA ILE A 270 0.07 -21.71 -9.78
C ILE A 270 1.33 -21.48 -8.96
N LEU A 271 2.42 -21.15 -9.64
CA LEU A 271 3.70 -20.95 -8.96
C LEU A 271 3.90 -19.48 -8.62
N THR A 272 4.25 -19.23 -7.36
CA THR A 272 4.48 -17.88 -6.85
C THR A 272 5.95 -17.64 -6.52
N ALA A 273 6.49 -16.48 -6.88
CA ALA A 273 7.76 -16.00 -6.37
C ALA A 273 7.67 -14.53 -5.98
N THR A 274 8.24 -14.19 -4.82
CA THR A 274 8.33 -12.82 -4.35
C THR A 274 9.73 -12.29 -4.61
N ALA A 275 9.83 -11.20 -5.34
CA ALA A 275 11.06 -10.45 -5.52
C ALA A 275 10.99 -9.20 -4.62
N LEU A 276 11.89 -9.13 -3.65
CA LEU A 276 12.06 -7.98 -2.78
C LEU A 276 13.35 -7.29 -3.18
N ASN A 277 13.27 -6.06 -3.70
CA ASN A 277 14.44 -5.19 -3.86
C ASN A 277 14.17 -3.84 -3.18
N SER A 278 15.21 -3.02 -3.05
CA SER A 278 15.15 -1.74 -2.32
C SER A 278 14.21 -0.71 -2.96
N LYS A 279 13.86 -0.86 -4.24
CA LYS A 279 13.02 0.07 -5.01
C LYS A 279 11.61 -0.46 -5.25
N GLU A 280 11.46 -1.74 -5.51
CA GLU A 280 10.20 -2.39 -5.82
C GLU A 280 10.12 -3.77 -5.16
N SER A 281 8.94 -4.07 -4.63
CA SER A 281 8.59 -5.40 -4.17
C SER A 281 7.44 -5.89 -5.03
N TYR A 282 7.61 -7.02 -5.69
CA TYR A 282 6.56 -7.63 -6.49
C TYR A 282 6.47 -9.13 -6.23
N GLN A 283 5.28 -9.68 -6.46
CA GLN A 283 5.01 -11.10 -6.43
C GLN A 283 4.51 -11.52 -7.80
N VAL A 284 5.18 -12.50 -8.39
CA VAL A 284 4.80 -13.08 -9.68
C VAL A 284 3.97 -14.32 -9.44
N HIS A 285 2.84 -14.44 -10.13
CA HIS A 285 1.99 -15.62 -10.21
C HIS A 285 2.06 -16.17 -11.63
N LEU A 286 2.62 -17.37 -11.79
CA LEU A 286 2.83 -17.98 -13.10
C LEU A 286 1.80 -19.07 -13.36
N PHE A 287 0.98 -18.86 -14.38
CA PHE A 287 0.02 -19.82 -14.93
C PHE A 287 0.63 -20.51 -16.15
N MET A 288 0.68 -21.85 -16.12
CA MET A 288 1.31 -22.64 -17.18
C MET A 288 0.30 -23.49 -17.93
N SER A 289 0.35 -23.47 -19.26
CA SER A 289 -0.49 -24.31 -20.12
C SER A 289 0.35 -25.19 -21.04
N VAL A 290 -0.01 -26.47 -21.17
CA VAL A 290 0.52 -27.34 -22.21
C VAL A 290 -0.18 -27.02 -23.52
N CYS A 291 0.60 -26.80 -24.57
CA CYS A 291 0.11 -26.33 -25.86
C CYS A 291 0.71 -27.13 -27.02
N LYS A 292 -0.01 -27.25 -28.13
CA LYS A 292 0.55 -27.71 -29.41
C LYS A 292 0.61 -26.59 -30.42
N ILE A 293 1.52 -26.71 -31.39
CA ILE A 293 1.58 -25.82 -32.54
C ILE A 293 0.38 -26.10 -33.44
N LYS A 294 -0.38 -25.06 -33.78
CA LYS A 294 -1.42 -25.07 -34.81
C LYS A 294 -0.85 -24.65 -36.16
N SER A 295 -0.04 -23.59 -36.18
CA SER A 295 0.65 -23.08 -37.37
C SER A 295 1.80 -22.15 -37.00
N GLY A 296 2.55 -21.71 -37.99
CA GLY A 296 3.67 -20.78 -37.82
C GLY A 296 5.03 -21.48 -37.83
N LYS A 297 6.08 -20.66 -37.75
CA LYS A 297 7.48 -21.07 -37.66
C LYS A 297 8.16 -20.19 -36.63
N PHE A 298 9.29 -20.64 -36.09
CA PHE A 298 10.01 -19.82 -35.12
C PHE A 298 10.46 -18.50 -35.75
N ASN A 299 9.86 -17.39 -35.31
CA ASN A 299 10.11 -16.04 -35.80
C ASN A 299 9.62 -15.01 -34.77
N PRO A 300 10.41 -14.73 -33.71
CA PRO A 300 10.05 -13.76 -32.68
C PRO A 300 9.82 -12.38 -33.30
N ALA A 301 8.80 -11.68 -32.80
CA ALA A 301 8.45 -10.32 -33.18
C ALA A 301 9.35 -9.28 -32.49
N ASP A 302 9.91 -9.61 -31.33
CA ASP A 302 10.78 -8.75 -30.55
C ASP A 302 12.22 -9.27 -30.43
N ALA A 303 13.05 -8.48 -29.76
CA ALA A 303 14.45 -8.80 -29.50
C ALA A 303 14.67 -9.43 -28.12
N GLU A 304 13.62 -9.77 -27.36
CA GLU A 304 13.71 -10.30 -26.00
C GLU A 304 14.20 -11.76 -25.98
N THR A 305 14.07 -12.46 -27.11
CA THR A 305 14.60 -13.81 -27.26
C THR A 305 15.95 -13.80 -28.01
N SER A 306 16.99 -14.36 -27.38
CA SER A 306 18.33 -14.53 -27.96
C SER A 306 18.56 -15.88 -28.65
N GLY A 307 17.62 -16.82 -28.50
CA GLY A 307 17.68 -18.14 -29.10
C GLY A 307 16.54 -19.03 -28.62
N HIS A 308 16.40 -20.21 -29.21
CA HIS A 308 15.41 -21.21 -28.82
C HIS A 308 15.99 -22.62 -28.93
N GLY A 309 15.32 -23.58 -28.29
CA GLY A 309 15.69 -24.98 -28.37
C GLY A 309 14.52 -25.89 -28.03
N TRP A 310 14.60 -27.12 -28.54
CA TRP A 310 13.65 -28.19 -28.26
C TRP A 310 14.31 -29.20 -27.33
N PHE A 311 13.75 -29.36 -26.15
CA PHE A 311 14.35 -30.17 -25.08
C PHE A 311 13.40 -31.27 -24.64
N THR A 312 13.94 -32.47 -24.48
CA THR A 312 13.28 -33.51 -23.67
C THR A 312 13.16 -33.04 -22.22
N TYR A 313 12.31 -33.69 -21.44
CA TYR A 313 12.19 -33.40 -20.00
C TYR A 313 13.55 -33.47 -19.27
N GLN A 314 14.36 -34.47 -19.58
CA GLN A 314 15.67 -34.68 -18.95
C GLN A 314 16.72 -33.63 -19.35
N GLU A 315 16.66 -33.13 -20.58
CA GLU A 315 17.52 -32.04 -21.03
C GLU A 315 17.11 -30.71 -20.38
N ALA A 316 15.80 -30.42 -20.33
CA ALA A 316 15.27 -29.19 -19.72
C ALA A 316 15.68 -29.05 -18.24
N LEU A 317 15.66 -30.15 -17.47
CA LEU A 317 16.09 -30.16 -16.07
C LEU A 317 17.55 -29.73 -15.85
N LYS A 318 18.40 -29.86 -16.88
CA LYS A 318 19.82 -29.50 -16.85
C LYS A 318 20.06 -28.06 -17.33
N MET A 319 19.07 -27.42 -17.94
CA MET A 319 19.22 -26.07 -18.48
C MET A 319 19.28 -25.01 -17.37
N PRO A 320 20.05 -23.93 -17.55
CA PRO A 320 20.07 -22.80 -16.63
C PRO A 320 18.78 -21.98 -16.79
N MET A 321 17.72 -22.40 -16.10
CA MET A 321 16.39 -21.78 -16.18
C MET A 321 16.17 -20.66 -15.16
N LEU A 322 15.18 -19.81 -15.42
CA LEU A 322 14.62 -18.93 -14.38
C LEU A 322 14.02 -19.76 -13.22
N PRO A 323 14.09 -19.27 -11.96
CA PRO A 323 13.68 -20.06 -10.80
C PRO A 323 12.24 -20.58 -10.84
N LEU A 324 11.28 -19.76 -11.30
CA LEU A 324 9.88 -20.19 -11.43
C LEU A 324 9.70 -21.26 -12.50
N ASN A 325 10.24 -21.04 -13.70
CA ASN A 325 10.22 -22.01 -14.79
C ASN A 325 10.84 -23.37 -14.37
N LYS A 326 11.95 -23.35 -13.61
CA LYS A 326 12.55 -24.56 -13.07
C LYS A 326 11.61 -25.30 -12.11
N LYS A 327 10.89 -24.57 -11.25
CA LYS A 327 9.89 -25.16 -10.34
C LYS A 327 8.73 -25.81 -11.10
N VAL A 328 8.32 -25.28 -12.27
CA VAL A 328 7.26 -25.87 -13.12
C VAL A 328 7.58 -27.32 -13.45
N ILE A 329 8.78 -27.57 -13.99
CA ILE A 329 9.20 -28.91 -14.42
C ILE A 329 9.57 -29.82 -13.24
N GLN A 330 9.95 -29.26 -12.10
CA GLN A 330 10.29 -30.04 -10.89
C GLN A 330 9.07 -30.43 -10.06
N SER A 331 7.92 -29.75 -10.22
CA SER A 331 6.69 -30.11 -9.50
C SER A 331 6.26 -31.54 -9.83
N THR A 332 6.02 -32.34 -8.79
CA THR A 332 5.52 -33.72 -8.93
C THR A 332 4.14 -33.77 -9.60
N VAL A 333 3.28 -32.78 -9.33
CA VAL A 333 1.93 -32.70 -9.90
C VAL A 333 2.03 -32.39 -11.38
N ASN A 334 2.77 -31.35 -11.74
CA ASN A 334 2.99 -30.96 -13.14
C ASN A 334 3.70 -32.07 -13.92
N LYS A 335 4.70 -32.73 -13.31
CA LYS A 335 5.43 -33.83 -13.94
C LYS A 335 4.47 -34.92 -14.44
N LYS A 336 3.47 -35.33 -13.66
CA LYS A 336 2.49 -36.36 -14.09
C LYS A 336 1.77 -35.97 -15.36
N ILE A 337 1.40 -34.69 -15.51
CA ILE A 337 0.73 -34.16 -16.69
C ILE A 337 1.72 -34.09 -17.86
N LEU A 338 2.89 -33.51 -17.62
CA LEU A 338 3.92 -33.33 -18.65
C LEU A 338 4.33 -34.68 -19.27
N LYS A 339 4.46 -35.74 -18.48
CA LYS A 339 4.78 -37.09 -18.99
C LYS A 339 3.83 -37.58 -20.09
N LYS A 340 2.56 -37.15 -20.10
CA LYS A 340 1.61 -37.51 -21.17
C LYS A 340 2.06 -36.99 -22.54
N TYR A 341 2.80 -35.89 -22.56
CA TYR A 341 3.11 -35.10 -23.76
C TYR A 341 4.59 -35.11 -24.16
N ILE A 342 5.51 -35.33 -23.21
CA ILE A 342 6.96 -35.19 -23.41
C ILE A 342 7.82 -36.34 -22.85
N ASP A 343 7.23 -37.37 -22.21
CA ASP A 343 7.93 -38.65 -21.95
C ASP A 343 7.62 -39.66 -23.07
#